data_AF-A0A0S8D4D4-F1
#
_entry.id   AF-A0A0S8D4D4-F1
#
_cell.length_a   1.000
_cell.length_b   1.000
_cell.length_c   1.000
_cell.angle_alpha   90.00
_cell.angle_beta   90.00
_cell.angle_gamma   90.00
#
_symmetry.space_group_name_H-M   'P 1'
#
loop_
_entity.id
_entity.type
_entity.pdbx_description
1 polymer ?
#
loop_
_entity_poly.entity_id
_entity_poly.type
_entity_poly.pdbx_seq_one_letter_code
_entity_poly.pdbx_strand_id
1 'polypeptide(L)'
;MKKKIAFAFLVLFLLFLAGIVTTMHIINKTTANLTALLLLHKVEVIRQDLVINVQTVQSNLYTIGTSFGKELDIIVDNVLTLRDRAQTCTDCHHDSRVENEILQLQELTEQYKEALSYFITSTADSQRVNRLQAFAAD
;
A
#
# COMPACT_ATOMS: atom_id res chain seq x y z
N MET A 1 -34.88 -60.75 5.07
CA MET A 1 -33.43 -60.47 5.24
C MET A 1 -32.91 -59.46 4.20
N LYS A 2 -33.16 -59.66 2.89
CA LYS A 2 -32.72 -58.74 1.80
C LYS A 2 -33.12 -57.26 1.99
N LYS A 3 -34.36 -56.98 2.45
CA LYS A 3 -34.84 -55.61 2.72
C LYS A 3 -34.11 -54.90 3.87
N LYS A 4 -33.69 -55.64 4.91
CA LYS A 4 -32.94 -55.09 6.05
C LYS A 4 -31.51 -54.72 5.66
N ILE A 5 -30.89 -55.53 4.81
CA ILE A 5 -29.55 -55.29 4.25
C ILE A 5 -29.57 -54.06 3.34
N ALA A 6 -30.56 -53.97 2.44
CA ALA A 6 -30.73 -52.80 1.57
C ALA A 6 -30.93 -51.49 2.37
N PHE A 7 -31.69 -51.55 3.46
CA PHE A 7 -31.87 -50.40 4.35
C PHE A 7 -30.57 -49.97 5.03
N ALA A 8 -29.76 -50.92 5.53
CA ALA A 8 -28.46 -50.61 6.13
C ALA A 8 -27.51 -49.94 5.13
N PHE A 9 -27.46 -50.41 3.89
CA PHE A 9 -26.67 -49.77 2.83
C PHE A 9 -27.17 -48.37 2.47
N LEU A 10 -28.49 -48.17 2.46
CA LEU A 10 -29.07 -46.85 2.20
C LEU A 10 -28.69 -45.85 3.31
N VAL A 11 -28.76 -46.26 4.58
CA VAL A 11 -28.35 -45.41 5.71
C VAL A 11 -26.87 -45.08 5.63
N LEU A 12 -26.02 -46.07 5.34
CA LEU A 12 -24.58 -45.87 5.16
C LEU A 12 -24.30 -44.87 4.01
N PHE A 13 -24.99 -45.01 2.88
CA PHE A 13 -24.87 -44.10 1.74
C PHE A 13 -25.27 -42.67 2.11
N LEU A 14 -26.37 -42.48 2.85
CA LEU A 14 -26.79 -41.15 3.29
C LEU A 14 -25.78 -40.51 4.24
N LEU A 15 -25.15 -41.28 5.13
CA LEU A 15 -24.08 -40.77 6.00
C LEU A 15 -22.88 -40.29 5.20
N PHE A 16 -22.45 -41.06 4.18
CA PHE A 16 -21.38 -40.63 3.29
C PHE A 16 -21.75 -39.35 2.52
N LEU A 17 -22.97 -39.28 1.99
CA LEU A 17 -23.44 -38.13 1.23
C LEU A 17 -23.53 -36.87 2.10
N ALA A 18 -24.01 -37.00 3.34
CA ALA A 18 -24.00 -35.93 4.34
C ALA A 18 -22.56 -35.49 4.68
N GLY A 19 -21.62 -36.43 4.80
CA GLY A 19 -20.20 -36.12 5.00
C GLY A 19 -19.62 -35.30 3.84
N ILE A 20 -19.92 -35.67 2.59
CA ILE A 20 -19.46 -34.93 1.41
C ILE A 20 -20.06 -33.52 1.38
N VAL A 21 -21.37 -33.39 1.61
CA VAL A 21 -22.04 -32.08 1.58
C VAL A 21 -21.51 -31.16 2.69
N THR A 22 -21.33 -31.68 3.90
CA THR A 22 -20.81 -30.89 5.04
C THR A 22 -19.36 -30.47 4.83
N THR A 23 -18.48 -31.38 4.38
CA THR A 23 -17.08 -31.05 4.07
C THR A 23 -16.99 -30.01 2.96
N MET A 24 -17.75 -30.15 1.87
CA MET A 24 -17.79 -29.17 0.78
C MET A 24 -18.30 -27.80 1.26
N HIS A 25 -19.30 -27.77 2.13
CA HIS A 25 -19.78 -26.53 2.74
C HIS A 25 -18.72 -25.87 3.63
N ILE A 26 -18.03 -26.65 4.47
CA ILE A 26 -16.96 -26.15 5.34
C ILE A 26 -15.80 -25.61 4.51
N ILE A 27 -15.37 -26.31 3.46
CA ILE A 27 -14.30 -25.86 2.57
C ILE A 27 -14.68 -24.52 1.94
N ASN A 28 -15.86 -24.42 1.31
CA ASN A 28 -16.30 -23.17 0.68
C ASN A 28 -16.35 -21.99 1.67
N LYS A 29 -16.89 -22.22 2.87
CA LYS A 29 -16.99 -21.17 3.89
C LYS A 29 -15.61 -20.77 4.44
N THR A 30 -14.74 -21.74 4.66
CA THR A 30 -13.38 -21.48 5.16
C THR A 30 -12.55 -20.75 4.11
N THR A 31 -12.63 -21.16 2.85
CA THR A 31 -11.96 -20.48 1.73
C THR A 31 -12.46 -19.04 1.60
N ALA A 32 -13.78 -18.80 1.63
CA ALA A 32 -14.32 -17.44 1.55
C ALA A 32 -13.85 -16.55 2.70
N ASN A 33 -13.87 -17.06 3.94
CA ASN A 33 -13.38 -16.33 5.10
C ASN A 33 -11.87 -16.05 5.00
N LEU A 34 -11.08 -17.02 4.57
CA LEU A 34 -9.63 -16.86 4.40
C LEU A 34 -9.33 -15.83 3.31
N THR A 35 -10.04 -15.84 2.18
CA THR A 35 -9.90 -14.84 1.12
C THR A 35 -10.21 -13.44 1.64
N ALA A 36 -11.26 -13.27 2.45
CA ALA A 36 -11.59 -11.99 3.07
C ALA A 36 -10.49 -11.51 4.03
N LEU A 37 -9.96 -12.40 4.87
CA LEU A 37 -8.85 -12.08 5.78
C LEU A 37 -7.57 -11.71 5.02
N LEU A 38 -7.25 -12.43 3.94
CA LEU A 38 -6.09 -12.13 3.09
C LEU A 38 -6.22 -10.75 2.42
N LEU A 39 -7.41 -10.40 1.93
CA LEU A 39 -7.66 -9.07 1.36
C LEU A 39 -7.51 -7.97 2.40
N LEU A 40 -8.08 -8.15 3.59
CA LEU A 40 -7.96 -7.17 4.67
C LEU A 40 -6.50 -7.00 5.12
N HIS A 41 -5.78 -8.10 5.25
CA HIS A 41 -4.36 -8.08 5.59
C HIS A 41 -3.52 -7.38 4.52
N LYS A 42 -3.81 -7.62 3.23
CA LYS A 42 -3.14 -6.93 2.12
C LYS A 42 -3.32 -5.41 2.21
N VAL A 43 -4.54 -4.94 2.50
CA VAL A 43 -4.82 -3.50 2.65
C VAL A 43 -4.02 -2.91 3.83
N GLU A 44 -3.98 -3.61 4.97
CA GLU A 44 -3.22 -3.14 6.14
C GLU A 44 -1.71 -3.08 5.86
N VAL A 45 -1.16 -4.05 5.12
CA VAL A 45 0.25 -4.03 4.71
C VAL A 45 0.56 -2.81 3.84
N ILE A 46 -0.29 -2.50 2.86
CA ILE A 46 -0.13 -1.31 1.99
C ILE A 46 -0.18 -0.03 2.83
N ARG A 47 -1.15 0.06 3.76
CA ARG A 47 -1.28 1.21 4.65
C ARG A 47 -0.06 1.40 5.54
N GLN A 48 0.42 0.34 6.17
CA GLN A 48 1.59 0.39 7.05
C GLN A 48 2.84 0.80 6.26
N ASP A 49 3.04 0.25 5.07
CA ASP A 49 4.16 0.60 4.19
C ASP A 49 4.11 2.08 3.79
N LEU A 50 2.94 2.60 3.43
CA LEU A 50 2.76 4.04 3.13
C LEU A 50 3.12 4.92 4.33
N VAL A 51 2.65 4.58 5.53
CA VAL A 51 2.97 5.32 6.77
C VAL A 51 4.48 5.36 7.03
N ILE A 52 5.17 4.24 6.85
CA ILE A 52 6.63 4.16 7.03
C ILE A 52 7.36 5.06 6.03
N ASN A 53 6.94 5.05 4.76
CA ASN A 53 7.54 5.90 3.73
C ASN A 53 7.32 7.40 4.01
N VAL A 54 6.13 7.79 4.46
CA VAL A 54 5.85 9.17 4.88
C VAL A 54 6.75 9.58 6.04
N GLN A 55 6.87 8.75 7.07
CA GLN A 55 7.72 9.02 8.23
C GLN A 55 9.19 9.13 7.84
N THR A 56 9.64 8.28 6.91
CA THR A 56 11.01 8.29 6.40
C THR A 56 11.33 9.59 5.68
N VAL A 57 10.45 10.02 4.77
CA VAL A 57 10.61 11.29 4.04
C VAL A 57 10.55 12.49 4.99
N GLN A 58 9.65 12.50 5.98
CA GLN A 58 9.58 13.56 6.99
C GLN A 58 10.85 13.62 7.84
N SER A 59 11.35 12.48 8.31
CA SER A 59 12.60 12.39 9.08
C SER A 59 13.79 12.92 8.27
N ASN A 60 13.86 12.54 6.99
CA ASN A 60 14.85 13.07 6.07
C ASN A 60 14.75 14.61 5.98
N LEU A 61 13.55 15.16 5.76
CA LEU A 61 13.32 16.60 5.66
C LEU A 61 13.80 17.37 6.90
N TYR A 62 13.47 16.89 8.10
CA TYR A 62 13.86 17.53 9.35
C TYR A 62 15.37 17.49 9.63
N THR A 63 16.10 16.62 8.93
CA THR A 63 17.53 16.42 9.14
C THR A 63 18.40 16.94 7.99
N ILE A 64 17.80 17.44 6.89
CA ILE A 64 18.53 18.05 5.77
C ILE A 64 19.45 19.16 6.28
N GLY A 65 20.72 19.15 5.84
CA GLY A 65 21.71 20.17 6.19
C GLY A 65 22.29 20.04 7.60
N THR A 66 21.92 18.99 8.34
CA THR A 66 22.50 18.68 9.67
C THR A 66 23.50 17.53 9.58
N SER A 67 24.32 17.33 10.62
CA SER A 67 25.21 16.17 10.73
C SER A 67 24.49 14.82 10.80
N PHE A 68 23.17 14.83 11.01
CA PHE A 68 22.31 13.65 11.06
C PHE A 68 21.52 13.43 9.76
N GLY A 69 21.65 14.36 8.80
CA GLY A 69 20.98 14.28 7.51
C GLY A 69 21.48 13.12 6.66
N LYS A 70 20.57 12.49 5.92
CA LYS A 70 20.94 11.53 4.87
C LYS A 70 21.57 12.23 3.68
N GLU A 71 22.35 11.46 2.92
CA GLU A 71 22.85 11.90 1.62
C GLU A 71 21.67 12.22 0.69
N LEU A 72 21.86 13.21 -0.19
CA LEU A 72 20.79 13.79 -0.99
C LEU A 72 20.14 12.77 -1.94
N ASP A 73 20.94 11.86 -2.48
CA ASP A 73 20.50 10.74 -3.32
C ASP A 73 19.55 9.79 -2.55
N ILE A 74 19.86 9.46 -1.29
CA ILE A 74 18.98 8.66 -0.42
C ILE A 74 17.67 9.40 -0.17
N ILE A 75 17.71 10.72 -0.01
CA ILE A 75 16.49 11.51 0.18
C ILE A 75 15.62 11.42 -1.07
N VAL A 76 16.21 11.61 -2.26
CA VAL A 76 15.50 11.49 -3.54
C VAL A 76 14.88 10.11 -3.72
N ASP A 77 15.64 9.04 -3.44
CA ASP A 77 15.16 7.65 -3.55
C ASP A 77 13.96 7.39 -2.62
N ASN A 78 14.00 7.90 -1.39
CA ASN A 78 12.88 7.79 -0.45
C ASN A 78 11.65 8.56 -0.93
N VAL A 79 11.80 9.70 -1.60
CA VAL A 79 10.66 10.44 -2.20
C VAL A 79 10.04 9.67 -3.34
N LEU A 80 10.87 9.10 -4.23
CA LEU A 80 10.39 8.30 -5.36
C LEU A 80 9.68 7.05 -4.86
N THR A 81 10.22 6.39 -3.84
CA THR A 81 9.58 5.25 -3.19
C THR A 81 8.23 5.64 -2.59
N LEU A 82 8.14 6.77 -1.87
CA LEU A 82 6.87 7.26 -1.33
C LEU A 82 5.82 7.49 -2.41
N ARG A 83 6.19 8.12 -3.53
CA ARG A 83 5.30 8.30 -4.70
C ARG A 83 4.79 6.96 -5.21
N ASP A 84 5.67 6.00 -5.43
CA ASP A 84 5.30 4.69 -5.98
C ASP A 84 4.34 3.94 -5.03
N ARG A 85 4.55 4.07 -3.70
CA ARG A 85 3.62 3.52 -2.71
C ARG A 85 2.27 4.22 -2.71
N ALA A 86 2.23 5.55 -2.84
CA ALA A 86 0.98 6.30 -2.96
C ALA A 86 0.20 5.94 -4.23
N GLN A 87 0.89 5.63 -5.34
CA GLN A 87 0.27 5.17 -6.59
C GLN A 87 -0.35 3.78 -6.46
N THR A 88 0.22 2.88 -5.64
CA THR A 88 -0.33 1.54 -5.40
C THR A 88 -1.71 1.60 -4.72
N CYS A 89 -2.05 2.70 -4.03
CA CYS A 89 -3.33 2.85 -3.35
C CYS A 89 -4.54 2.85 -4.31
N THR A 90 -4.38 3.14 -5.60
CA THR A 90 -5.46 3.09 -6.59
C THR A 90 -5.76 1.69 -7.14
N ASP A 91 -4.99 0.67 -6.73
CA ASP A 91 -5.21 -0.72 -7.18
C ASP A 91 -6.41 -1.41 -6.49
N CYS A 92 -7.00 -0.76 -5.49
CA CYS A 92 -8.14 -1.27 -4.73
C CYS A 92 -9.40 -0.44 -5.03
N HIS A 93 -10.58 -1.08 -4.98
CA HIS A 93 -11.84 -0.36 -5.10
C HIS A 93 -12.13 0.40 -3.79
N HIS A 94 -12.10 1.72 -3.87
CA HIS A 94 -12.44 2.61 -2.76
C HIS A 94 -13.82 3.22 -2.96
N ASP A 95 -14.40 3.75 -1.88
CA ASP A 95 -15.53 4.65 -2.04
C ASP A 95 -15.05 6.03 -2.50
N SER A 96 -15.94 6.80 -3.13
CA SER A 96 -15.60 8.09 -3.74
C SER A 96 -14.93 9.10 -2.77
N ARG A 97 -15.20 9.04 -1.47
CA ARG A 97 -14.57 9.96 -0.50
C ARG A 97 -13.11 9.57 -0.31
N VAL A 98 -12.84 8.29 -0.07
CA VAL A 98 -11.48 7.77 0.14
C VAL A 98 -10.65 7.88 -1.14
N GLU A 99 -11.25 7.66 -2.30
CA GLU A 99 -10.59 7.86 -3.59
C GLU A 99 -10.09 9.30 -3.77
N ASN A 100 -10.92 10.30 -3.44
CA ASN A 100 -10.51 11.70 -3.48
C ASN A 100 -9.36 12.01 -2.50
N GLU A 101 -9.39 11.45 -1.28
CA GLU A 101 -8.31 11.59 -0.31
C GLU A 101 -6.99 10.97 -0.83
N ILE A 102 -7.06 9.82 -1.52
CA ILE A 102 -5.90 9.17 -2.16
C ILE A 102 -5.35 10.03 -3.30
N LEU A 103 -6.22 10.60 -4.15
CA LEU A 103 -5.78 11.48 -5.24
C LEU A 103 -5.09 12.74 -4.72
N GLN A 104 -5.61 13.34 -3.64
CA GLN A 104 -4.96 14.47 -2.97
C GLN A 104 -3.59 14.09 -2.41
N LEU A 105 -3.47 12.91 -1.79
CA LEU A 105 -2.19 12.41 -1.30
C LEU A 105 -1.18 12.24 -2.45
N GLN A 106 -1.60 11.66 -3.57
CA GLN A 106 -0.76 11.48 -4.75
C GLN A 106 -0.30 12.82 -5.31
N GLU A 107 -1.20 13.80 -5.40
CA GLU A 107 -0.86 15.15 -5.83
C GLU A 107 0.18 15.80 -4.90
N LEU A 108 0.00 15.69 -3.59
CA LEU A 108 0.97 16.20 -2.60
C LEU A 108 2.35 15.53 -2.75
N THR A 109 2.39 14.22 -2.99
CA THR A 109 3.68 13.52 -3.23
C THR A 109 4.36 13.97 -4.52
N GLU A 110 3.60 14.26 -5.57
CA GLU A 110 4.15 14.80 -6.83
C GLU A 110 4.66 16.23 -6.68
N GLN A 111 3.90 17.10 -6.03
CA GLN A 111 4.33 18.47 -5.72
C GLN A 111 5.62 18.47 -4.91
N TYR A 112 5.74 17.55 -3.94
CA TYR A 112 6.96 17.42 -3.15
C TYR A 112 8.16 16.93 -3.96
N LYS A 113 7.97 15.93 -4.83
CA LYS A 113 9.01 15.45 -5.76
C LYS A 113 9.53 16.60 -6.63
N GLU A 114 8.62 17.42 -7.16
CA GLU A 114 8.98 18.58 -7.99
C GLU A 114 9.74 19.64 -7.19
N ALA A 115 9.27 19.98 -5.98
CA ALA A 115 9.93 20.94 -5.11
C ALA A 115 11.36 20.49 -4.73
N LEU A 116 11.55 19.20 -4.42
CA LEU A 116 12.86 18.64 -4.13
C LEU A 116 13.76 18.70 -5.37
N SER A 117 13.25 18.32 -6.54
CA SER A 117 13.98 18.43 -7.80
C SER A 117 14.44 19.87 -8.06
N TYR A 118 13.55 20.84 -7.86
CA TYR A 118 13.88 22.26 -7.97
C TYR A 118 14.96 22.69 -6.97
N PHE A 119 14.84 22.29 -5.71
CA PHE A 119 15.85 22.56 -4.67
C PHE A 119 17.22 22.03 -5.07
N ILE A 120 17.31 20.77 -5.51
CA ILE A 120 18.56 20.15 -5.95
C ILE A 120 19.14 20.88 -7.16
N THR A 121 18.32 21.16 -8.16
CA THR A 121 18.77 21.82 -9.39
C THR A 121 19.19 23.26 -9.14
N SER A 122 18.55 23.95 -8.18
CA SER A 122 18.92 25.30 -7.79
C SER A 122 20.24 25.34 -7.01
N THR A 123 20.45 24.38 -6.09
CA THR A 123 21.65 24.32 -5.24
C THR A 123 22.89 23.78 -5.98
N ALA A 124 22.71 22.92 -6.98
CA ALA A 124 23.79 22.40 -7.82
C ALA A 124 24.36 23.45 -8.79
N ASP A 125 23.59 24.49 -9.15
CA ASP A 125 24.04 25.60 -9.99
C ASP A 125 24.36 26.83 -9.13
N SER A 126 25.57 26.84 -8.55
CA SER A 126 26.09 27.97 -7.74
C SER A 126 26.05 29.31 -8.49
N GLN A 127 26.05 29.28 -9.82
CA GLN A 127 25.96 30.45 -10.69
C GLN A 127 24.52 30.95 -10.87
N ARG A 128 23.51 30.09 -10.66
CA ARG A 128 22.08 30.45 -10.69
C ARG A 128 21.59 30.92 -9.32
N VAL A 129 22.09 30.36 -8.21
CA VAL A 129 21.82 30.87 -6.85
C VAL A 129 22.31 32.32 -6.71
N ASN A 130 23.54 32.60 -7.14
CA ASN A 130 24.09 33.96 -7.11
C ASN A 130 23.30 34.95 -7.98
N ARG A 131 22.79 34.52 -9.14
CA ARG A 131 21.96 35.36 -10.01
C ARG A 131 20.59 35.67 -9.38
N LEU A 132 19.97 34.71 -8.72
CA LEU A 132 18.70 34.90 -8.01
C LEU A 132 18.87 35.77 -6.75
N GLN A 133 19.97 35.62 -6.01
CA GLN A 133 20.30 36.50 -4.88
C GLN A 133 20.58 37.93 -5.32
N ALA A 134 21.29 38.13 -6.43
CA ALA A 134 21.53 39.46 -6.99
C ALA A 134 20.23 40.13 -7.45
N PHE A 135 19.31 39.38 -8.04
CA PHE A 135 17.99 39.89 -8.47
C PHE A 135 17.02 40.21 -7.31
N ALA A 136 17.19 39.58 -6.15
CA ALA A 136 16.34 39.80 -4.98
C ALA A 136 16.90 40.87 -4.02
N ALA A 137 18.16 41.30 -4.23
CA ALA A 137 18.82 42.34 -3.46
C ALA A 137 18.77 43.73 -4.13
N ASP A 138 18.29 43.80 -5.37
CA ASP A 138 17.82 45.01 -6.06
C ASP A 138 16.30 45.19 -5.88
#